data_AF-A0A3L6PVV7-F1
#
_entry.id   AF-A0A3L6PVV7-F1
#
_cell.length_a   1.000
_cell.length_b   1.000
_cell.length_c   1.000
_cell.angle_alpha   90.00
_cell.angle_beta   90.00
_cell.angle_gamma   90.00
#
_symmetry.space_group_name_H-M   'P 1'
#
loop_
_entity.id
_entity.type
_entity.pdbx_description
1 polymer ?
#
loop_
_entity_poly.entity_id
_entity_poly.type
_entity_poly.pdbx_seq_one_letter_code
_entity_poly.pdbx_strand_id
1 'polypeptide(L)'
;MAETSREKIPNTAVAGLTDDLIVDILSRLPVKSLCRCKGVSPHWRDLISHPDHRGRLPQTLAGFFENDFDNGREVWRFTNFGGARQPPLICTPFSFMPGYEDVAIVDACNGLLLCRPPKASPHHVSRYVVCNPATKSWVVLPDSGSHGDDVEDDEPLVARLGFDPTVSAHFHVFEFVENDYGTVAGVEIYSSETGAWSYEESQWNYETHLFEFSPSVFTNGLLHFTTIQFEVVAVDVEGESWWVLPAPEDADDVDDPYNWNPGFLARDLSIWVLEDYAVDGWVLKRQVTVRQLTEKISPPNGCYYLLIAIHPDCNWIIYVSGLESTLMAYDMDRNEVHVIQNLGSRGVMSCIPYVPSYAKSLTDGH
;
A
#
# COMPACT_ATOMS: atom_id res chain seq x y z
N MET A 1 -63.32 -38.12 26.18
CA MET A 1 -61.88 -37.94 25.90
C MET A 1 -61.62 -36.45 25.89
N ALA A 2 -60.89 -35.96 26.90
CA ALA A 2 -60.62 -34.55 27.09
C ALA A 2 -59.48 -34.10 26.18
N GLU A 3 -59.72 -33.07 25.37
CA GLU A 3 -58.67 -32.37 24.63
C GLU A 3 -57.95 -31.42 25.59
N THR A 4 -56.72 -31.77 25.94
CA THR A 4 -55.79 -30.88 26.64
C THR A 4 -55.36 -29.73 25.73
N SER A 5 -55.79 -28.52 26.07
CA SER A 5 -55.28 -27.26 25.55
C SER A 5 -53.79 -27.13 25.85
N ARG A 6 -52.95 -27.09 24.81
CA ARG A 6 -51.54 -26.70 24.90
C ARG A 6 -51.47 -25.19 25.18
N GLU A 7 -51.13 -24.83 26.41
CA GLU A 7 -50.72 -23.47 26.76
C GLU A 7 -49.48 -23.08 25.93
N LYS A 8 -49.59 -21.96 25.20
CA LYS A 8 -48.44 -21.29 24.61
C LYS A 8 -47.64 -20.66 25.73
N ILE A 9 -46.49 -21.27 26.05
CA ILE A 9 -45.45 -20.62 26.85
C ILE A 9 -45.03 -19.35 26.10
N PRO A 10 -45.00 -18.16 26.73
CA PRO A 10 -44.51 -16.96 26.08
C PRO A 10 -43.03 -17.18 25.77
N ASN A 11 -42.63 -17.01 24.51
CA ASN A 11 -41.23 -16.85 24.15
C ASN A 11 -40.71 -15.64 24.95
N THR A 12 -40.02 -15.89 26.05
CA THR A 12 -39.08 -14.93 26.63
C THR A 12 -38.13 -14.53 25.52
N ALA A 13 -38.25 -13.27 25.08
CA ALA A 13 -37.39 -12.69 24.07
C ALA A 13 -35.94 -12.91 24.48
N VAL A 14 -35.21 -13.73 23.73
CA VAL A 14 -33.75 -13.68 23.72
C VAL A 14 -33.42 -12.25 23.36
N ALA A 15 -32.81 -11.50 24.28
CA ALA A 15 -32.34 -10.15 24.00
C ALA A 15 -31.40 -10.26 22.77
N GLY A 16 -31.90 -9.82 21.61
CA GLY A 16 -31.11 -9.84 20.39
C GLY A 16 -29.92 -8.90 20.57
N LEU A 17 -28.77 -9.25 19.99
CA LEU A 17 -27.69 -8.28 19.86
C LEU A 17 -28.19 -7.08 19.05
N THR A 18 -27.82 -5.88 19.48
CA THR A 18 -28.07 -4.67 18.70
C THR A 18 -27.13 -4.62 17.48
N ASP A 19 -27.55 -3.91 16.44
CA ASP A 19 -26.76 -3.70 15.22
C ASP A 19 -25.35 -3.20 15.54
N ASP A 20 -25.21 -2.25 16.46
CA ASP A 20 -23.92 -1.71 16.89
C ASP A 20 -22.97 -2.76 17.49
N LEU A 21 -23.52 -3.69 18.28
CA LEU A 21 -22.73 -4.79 18.87
C LEU A 21 -22.38 -5.83 17.82
N ILE A 22 -23.27 -6.10 16.85
CA ILE A 22 -22.97 -6.98 15.72
C ILE A 22 -21.82 -6.38 14.90
N VAL A 23 -21.88 -5.08 14.57
CA VAL A 23 -20.81 -4.39 13.84
C VAL A 23 -19.51 -4.39 14.63
N ASP A 24 -19.55 -4.24 15.96
CA ASP A 24 -18.35 -4.32 16.81
C ASP A 24 -17.71 -5.71 16.85
N ILE A 25 -18.51 -6.76 16.77
CA ILE A 25 -18.00 -8.14 16.65
C ILE A 25 -17.40 -8.32 15.26
N LEU A 26 -18.10 -7.87 14.22
CA LEU A 26 -17.69 -8.01 12.83
C LEU A 26 -16.40 -7.23 12.51
N SER A 27 -16.18 -6.06 13.14
CA SER A 27 -14.98 -5.25 12.93
C SER A 27 -13.70 -5.93 13.40
N ARG A 28 -13.80 -6.91 14.32
CA ARG A 28 -12.67 -7.66 14.87
C ARG A 28 -12.33 -8.92 14.08
N LEU A 29 -13.12 -9.24 13.05
CA LEU A 29 -12.90 -10.43 12.24
C LEU A 29 -11.92 -10.12 11.09
N PRO A 30 -11.05 -11.08 10.71
CA PRO A 30 -10.30 -10.96 9.46
C PRO A 30 -11.25 -10.77 8.26
N VAL A 31 -10.82 -10.03 7.22
CA VAL A 31 -11.68 -9.69 6.07
C VAL A 31 -12.27 -10.95 5.41
N LYS A 32 -11.48 -12.03 5.27
CA LYS A 32 -11.98 -13.33 4.77
C LYS A 32 -13.20 -13.83 5.56
N SER A 33 -13.14 -13.76 6.89
CA SER A 33 -14.24 -14.18 7.76
C SER A 33 -15.44 -13.23 7.65
N LEU A 34 -15.19 -11.92 7.61
CA LEU A 34 -16.22 -10.90 7.38
C LEU A 34 -16.97 -11.13 6.06
N CYS A 35 -16.25 -11.46 4.97
CA CYS A 35 -16.84 -11.80 3.68
C CYS A 35 -17.76 -13.03 3.78
N ARG A 36 -17.40 -14.05 4.56
CA ARG A 36 -18.25 -15.23 4.80
C ARG A 36 -19.48 -14.88 5.64
N CYS A 37 -19.36 -13.92 6.56
CA CYS A 37 -20.47 -13.44 7.40
C CYS A 37 -21.63 -12.82 6.58
N LYS A 38 -21.37 -12.29 5.37
CA LYS A 38 -22.42 -11.85 4.43
C LYS A 38 -23.39 -12.97 4.00
N GLY A 39 -22.99 -14.23 4.19
CA GLY A 39 -23.82 -15.41 3.91
C GLY A 39 -24.68 -15.88 5.08
N VAL A 40 -24.46 -15.37 6.30
CA VAL A 40 -25.12 -15.85 7.53
C VAL A 40 -26.61 -15.48 7.57
N SER A 41 -26.92 -14.21 7.28
CA SER A 41 -28.30 -13.72 7.21
C SER A 41 -28.39 -12.46 6.32
N PRO A 42 -29.59 -12.11 5.80
CA PRO A 42 -29.80 -10.83 5.11
C PRO A 42 -29.40 -9.64 5.98
N HIS A 43 -29.78 -9.65 7.26
CA HIS A 43 -29.45 -8.59 8.21
C HIS A 43 -27.93 -8.36 8.36
N TRP A 44 -27.14 -9.43 8.51
CA TRP A 44 -25.68 -9.32 8.59
C TRP A 44 -25.08 -8.80 7.29
N ARG A 45 -25.61 -9.23 6.14
CA ARG A 45 -25.17 -8.71 4.83
C ARG A 45 -25.43 -7.21 4.70
N ASP A 46 -26.60 -6.76 5.15
CA ASP A 46 -27.00 -5.36 5.08
C ASP A 46 -26.11 -4.52 6.00
N LEU A 47 -25.86 -4.97 7.23
CA LEU A 47 -24.92 -4.32 8.15
C LEU A 47 -23.51 -4.22 7.56
N ILE A 48 -22.97 -5.30 6.98
CA ILE A 48 -21.62 -5.31 6.41
C ILE A 48 -21.52 -4.40 5.17
N SER A 49 -22.60 -4.30 4.39
CA SER A 49 -22.61 -3.50 3.15
C SER A 49 -22.99 -2.04 3.38
N HIS A 50 -23.51 -1.71 4.57
CA HIS A 50 -23.96 -0.37 4.93
C HIS A 50 -22.80 0.63 4.92
N PRO A 51 -22.93 1.80 4.25
CA PRO A 51 -21.87 2.80 4.18
C PRO A 51 -21.37 3.25 5.55
N ASP A 52 -22.27 3.46 6.51
CA ASP A 52 -21.93 3.98 7.85
C ASP A 52 -21.03 3.05 8.66
N HIS A 53 -21.00 1.75 8.32
CA HIS A 53 -20.18 0.77 9.04
C HIS A 53 -18.80 0.58 8.40
N ARG A 54 -18.57 1.09 7.18
CA ARG A 54 -17.29 0.87 6.46
C ARG A 54 -16.08 1.44 7.19
N GLY A 55 -16.26 2.54 7.92
CA GLY A 55 -15.20 3.12 8.75
C GLY A 55 -14.81 2.27 9.95
N ARG A 56 -15.67 1.33 10.37
CA ARG A 56 -15.42 0.40 11.48
C ARG A 56 -15.02 -0.99 11.01
N LEU A 57 -15.44 -1.37 9.80
CA LEU A 57 -15.20 -2.70 9.26
C LEU A 57 -13.87 -2.75 8.52
N PRO A 58 -13.11 -3.85 8.64
CA PRO A 58 -11.84 -4.01 7.95
C PRO A 58 -12.06 -3.99 6.43
N GLN A 59 -11.15 -3.30 5.76
CA GLN A 59 -11.12 -3.16 4.30
C GLN A 59 -10.05 -4.09 3.72
N THR A 60 -10.22 -4.46 2.45
CA THR A 60 -9.29 -5.30 1.70
C THR A 60 -8.79 -4.53 0.49
N LEU A 61 -7.73 -5.05 -0.11
CA LEU A 61 -7.18 -4.55 -1.37
C LEU A 61 -8.28 -4.41 -2.43
N ALA A 62 -8.55 -3.17 -2.84
CA ALA A 62 -9.65 -2.85 -3.75
C ALA A 62 -9.19 -2.75 -5.21
N GLY A 63 -7.95 -2.34 -5.40
CA GLY A 63 -7.37 -2.06 -6.70
C GLY A 63 -5.97 -1.48 -6.54
N PHE A 64 -5.52 -0.83 -7.60
CA PHE A 64 -4.24 -0.14 -7.64
C PHE A 64 -4.34 1.10 -8.52
N PHE A 65 -3.48 2.07 -8.24
CA PHE A 65 -3.26 3.22 -9.09
C PHE A 65 -2.20 2.89 -10.12
N GLU A 66 -2.50 3.15 -11.38
CA GLU A 66 -1.62 2.99 -12.53
C GLU A 66 -1.19 4.37 -13.02
N ASN A 67 0.11 4.53 -13.17
CA ASN A 67 0.68 5.69 -13.84
C ASN A 67 0.56 5.54 -15.36
N ASP A 68 0.08 6.58 -16.02
CA ASP A 68 0.06 6.74 -17.48
C ASP A 68 0.54 8.14 -17.87
N PHE A 69 0.90 8.30 -19.14
CA PHE A 69 1.28 9.60 -19.70
C PHE A 69 0.22 10.07 -20.69
N ASP A 70 -0.39 11.22 -20.40
CA ASP A 70 -1.32 11.88 -21.32
C ASP A 70 -0.75 13.23 -21.74
N ASN A 71 -0.47 13.39 -23.05
CA ASN A 71 0.11 14.60 -23.63
C ASN A 71 1.38 15.10 -22.91
N GLY A 72 2.23 14.18 -22.46
CA GLY A 72 3.48 14.50 -21.75
C GLY A 72 3.31 14.88 -20.28
N ARG A 73 2.10 14.70 -19.71
CA ARG A 73 1.83 14.85 -18.28
C ARG A 73 1.57 13.48 -17.66
N GLU A 74 2.07 13.30 -16.45
CA GLU A 74 1.77 12.15 -15.62
C GLU A 74 0.29 12.18 -15.20
N VAL A 75 -0.40 11.04 -15.33
CA VAL A 75 -1.81 10.89 -14.99
C VAL A 75 -2.01 9.56 -14.29
N TRP A 76 -2.71 9.60 -13.16
CA TRP A 76 -3.03 8.42 -12.38
C TRP A 76 -4.46 7.94 -12.63
N ARG A 77 -4.62 6.64 -12.86
CA ARG A 77 -5.93 5.98 -12.99
C ARG A 77 -6.07 4.85 -12.00
N PHE A 78 -7.30 4.61 -11.55
CA PHE A 78 -7.58 3.53 -10.62
C PHE A 78 -8.19 2.32 -11.32
N THR A 79 -7.60 1.15 -11.09
CA THR A 79 -8.07 -0.12 -11.63
C THR A 79 -8.56 -1.03 -10.51
N ASN A 80 -9.83 -1.47 -10.59
CA ASN A 80 -10.42 -2.39 -9.62
C ASN A 80 -9.88 -3.83 -9.81
N PHE A 81 -9.66 -4.55 -8.72
CA PHE A 81 -9.45 -6.01 -8.79
C PHE A 81 -10.72 -6.81 -9.11
N GLY A 82 -11.91 -6.23 -8.90
CA GLY A 82 -13.21 -6.83 -9.21
C GLY A 82 -13.53 -6.99 -10.71
N GLY A 83 -12.59 -6.63 -11.59
CA GLY A 83 -12.69 -6.74 -13.05
C GLY A 83 -13.35 -5.54 -13.72
N ALA A 84 -13.03 -5.34 -15.01
CA ALA A 84 -13.45 -4.21 -15.84
C ALA A 84 -14.97 -4.00 -16.02
N ARG A 85 -15.83 -4.88 -15.49
CA ARG A 85 -17.30 -4.77 -15.59
C ARG A 85 -17.91 -3.83 -14.55
N GLN A 86 -17.16 -3.44 -13.54
CA GLN A 86 -17.61 -2.50 -12.52
C GLN A 86 -16.96 -1.13 -12.75
N PRO A 87 -17.68 -0.01 -12.51
CA PRO A 87 -17.07 1.31 -12.54
C PRO A 87 -15.91 1.36 -11.52
N PRO A 88 -14.82 2.10 -11.83
CA PRO A 88 -13.70 2.24 -10.90
C PRO A 88 -14.20 2.78 -9.56
N LEU A 89 -13.69 2.23 -8.45
CA LEU A 89 -14.01 2.74 -7.11
C LEU A 89 -13.67 4.25 -7.02
N ILE A 90 -12.61 4.65 -7.72
CA ILE A 90 -12.09 6.01 -7.77
C ILE A 90 -12.03 6.44 -9.25
N CYS A 91 -13.01 7.20 -9.71
CA CYS A 91 -13.03 7.68 -11.10
C CYS A 91 -12.06 8.85 -11.34
N THR A 92 -11.94 9.75 -10.36
CA THR A 92 -11.16 11.00 -10.46
C THR A 92 -10.31 11.17 -9.19
N PRO A 93 -9.13 10.52 -9.13
CA PRO A 93 -8.33 10.37 -7.91
C PRO A 93 -8.08 11.65 -7.13
N PHE A 94 -7.94 12.80 -7.81
CA PHE A 94 -7.50 14.05 -7.18
C PHE A 94 -8.46 15.22 -7.36
N SER A 95 -9.64 14.99 -7.95
CA SER A 95 -10.62 16.06 -8.20
C SER A 95 -11.21 16.74 -6.95
N PHE A 96 -10.94 16.19 -5.76
CA PHE A 96 -11.35 16.77 -4.48
C PHE A 96 -10.27 17.66 -3.84
N MET A 97 -9.11 17.82 -4.50
CA MET A 97 -7.99 18.64 -4.04
C MET A 97 -7.78 19.81 -5.01
N PRO A 98 -8.58 20.88 -4.90
CA PRO A 98 -8.51 22.00 -5.83
C PRO A 98 -7.13 22.66 -5.79
N GLY A 99 -6.50 22.78 -6.96
CA GLY A 99 -5.13 23.27 -7.09
C GLY A 99 -4.05 22.23 -6.86
N TYR A 100 -4.39 20.95 -6.70
CA TYR A 100 -3.50 19.79 -6.55
C TYR A 100 -4.00 18.59 -7.37
N GLU A 101 -4.70 18.84 -8.48
CA GLU A 101 -5.31 17.79 -9.29
C GLU A 101 -4.30 17.03 -10.16
N ASP A 102 -3.11 17.58 -10.38
CA ASP A 102 -2.04 17.04 -11.23
C ASP A 102 -0.84 16.51 -10.44
N VAL A 103 -1.04 16.20 -9.15
CA VAL A 103 -0.02 15.58 -8.29
C VAL A 103 0.35 14.17 -8.77
N ALA A 104 1.62 13.82 -8.58
CA ALA A 104 2.11 12.45 -8.71
C ALA A 104 1.93 11.69 -7.39
N ILE A 105 1.67 10.38 -7.43
CA ILE A 105 1.67 9.55 -6.22
C ILE A 105 3.10 9.07 -5.96
N VAL A 106 3.59 9.34 -4.75
CA VAL A 106 4.93 8.95 -4.28
C VAL A 106 4.86 7.63 -3.52
N ASP A 107 3.90 7.50 -2.60
CA ASP A 107 3.75 6.31 -1.76
C ASP A 107 2.29 6.12 -1.33
N ALA A 108 1.96 4.92 -0.85
CA ALA A 108 0.65 4.62 -0.27
C ALA A 108 0.77 3.74 0.96
N CYS A 109 0.03 4.08 2.01
CA CYS A 109 0.06 3.36 3.27
C CYS A 109 -1.32 3.34 3.92
N ASN A 110 -1.88 2.14 4.13
CA ASN A 110 -3.14 1.89 4.84
C ASN A 110 -4.30 2.84 4.47
N GLY A 111 -4.43 3.14 3.17
CA GLY A 111 -5.51 3.95 2.59
C GLY A 111 -5.24 5.44 2.49
N LEU A 112 -4.07 5.88 2.91
CA LEU A 112 -3.55 7.21 2.61
C LEU A 112 -2.59 7.14 1.42
N LEU A 113 -2.55 8.24 0.65
CA LEU A 113 -1.59 8.46 -0.43
C LEU A 113 -0.71 9.66 -0.07
N LEU A 114 0.59 9.50 -0.27
CA LEU A 114 1.55 10.60 -0.30
C LEU A 114 1.70 11.06 -1.74
N CYS A 115 1.46 12.33 -1.97
CA CYS A 115 1.44 12.94 -3.30
C CYS A 115 2.43 14.11 -3.37
N ARG A 116 3.03 14.29 -4.56
CA ARG A 116 3.98 15.36 -4.84
C ARG A 116 3.45 16.22 -6.00
N PRO A 117 3.32 17.55 -5.83
CA PRO A 117 2.92 18.43 -6.92
C PRO A 117 4.03 18.58 -7.98
N PRO A 118 3.68 18.94 -9.23
CA PRO A 118 4.68 19.19 -10.27
C PRO A 118 5.58 20.39 -9.94
N LYS A 119 6.90 20.24 -10.14
CA LYS A 119 7.92 21.28 -9.86
C LYS A 119 7.59 22.65 -10.46
N ALA A 120 6.99 22.68 -11.66
CA ALA A 120 6.75 23.91 -12.42
C ALA A 120 5.46 24.67 -12.07
N SER A 121 4.67 24.20 -11.09
CA SER A 121 3.38 24.83 -10.82
C SER A 121 3.51 25.99 -9.83
N PRO A 122 3.13 27.23 -10.25
CA PRO A 122 3.34 28.46 -9.49
C PRO A 122 2.42 28.61 -8.27
N HIS A 123 1.62 27.59 -7.96
CA HIS A 123 0.58 27.62 -6.93
C HIS A 123 0.87 26.73 -5.72
N HIS A 124 1.88 25.85 -5.78
CA HIS A 124 2.20 24.98 -4.66
C HIS A 124 3.29 25.60 -3.80
N VAL A 125 2.94 25.82 -2.54
CA VAL A 125 3.85 26.35 -1.51
C VAL A 125 4.55 25.19 -0.77
N SER A 126 4.10 23.95 -0.98
CA SER A 126 4.53 22.77 -0.25
C SER A 126 4.84 21.61 -1.19
N ARG A 127 5.88 20.84 -0.83
CA ARG A 127 6.38 19.70 -1.61
C ARG A 127 5.48 18.46 -1.53
N TYR A 128 4.71 18.30 -0.45
CA TYR A 128 3.89 17.12 -0.24
C TYR A 128 2.45 17.44 0.14
N VAL A 129 1.56 16.59 -0.35
CA VAL A 129 0.16 16.51 0.06
C VAL A 129 -0.13 15.07 0.46
N VAL A 130 -0.78 14.88 1.60
CA VAL A 130 -1.30 13.57 1.98
C VAL A 130 -2.81 13.57 1.77
N CYS A 131 -3.33 12.57 1.07
CA CYS A 131 -4.76 12.49 0.80
C CYS A 131 -5.34 11.10 1.08
N ASN A 132 -6.64 11.09 1.39
CA ASN A 132 -7.45 9.89 1.47
C ASN A 132 -8.53 9.95 0.39
N PRO A 133 -8.34 9.25 -0.75
CA PRO A 133 -9.33 9.21 -1.82
C PRO A 133 -10.70 8.64 -1.42
N ALA A 134 -10.74 7.75 -0.43
CA ALA A 134 -11.98 7.10 0.01
C ALA A 134 -12.89 8.04 0.81
N THR A 135 -12.31 8.96 1.60
CA THR A 135 -13.03 10.00 2.35
C THR A 135 -13.04 11.36 1.66
N LYS A 136 -12.23 11.54 0.61
CA LYS A 136 -12.03 12.81 -0.12
C LYS A 136 -11.49 13.93 0.79
N SER A 137 -10.65 13.57 1.74
CA SER A 137 -9.94 14.50 2.63
C SER A 137 -8.46 14.54 2.28
N TRP A 138 -7.81 15.66 2.53
CA TRP A 138 -6.40 15.89 2.20
C TRP A 138 -5.80 16.96 3.09
N VAL A 139 -4.48 16.96 3.21
CA VAL A 139 -3.72 17.93 3.99
C VAL A 139 -2.43 18.28 3.24
N VAL A 140 -2.14 19.57 3.17
CA VAL A 140 -0.87 20.08 2.65
C VAL A 140 0.13 20.08 3.79
N LEU A 141 1.32 19.49 3.56
CA LEU A 141 2.36 19.47 4.59
C LEU A 141 3.11 20.81 4.63
N PRO A 142 3.59 21.26 5.81
CA PRO A 142 4.54 22.35 5.86
C PRO A 142 5.85 21.97 5.14
N ASP A 143 6.65 22.96 4.80
CA ASP A 143 8.00 22.74 4.28
C ASP A 143 8.89 22.14 5.39
N SER A 144 9.75 21.17 5.04
CA SER A 144 10.76 20.61 5.95
C SER A 144 11.93 21.57 6.13
N GLY A 145 12.20 22.45 5.15
CA GLY A 145 13.31 23.39 5.18
C GLY A 145 14.66 22.76 4.86
N SER A 146 14.68 21.51 4.41
CA SER A 146 15.89 20.71 4.19
C SER A 146 16.46 20.89 2.79
N HIS A 147 16.06 21.94 2.08
CA HIS A 147 16.44 22.21 0.69
C HIS A 147 17.26 23.50 0.64
N GLY A 148 18.21 23.57 -0.30
CA GLY A 148 18.90 24.83 -0.59
C GLY A 148 17.96 25.83 -1.27
N ASP A 149 18.26 27.12 -1.15
CA ASP A 149 17.50 28.22 -1.81
C ASP A 149 17.51 28.15 -3.36
N ASP A 150 18.30 27.26 -3.95
CA ASP A 150 18.53 27.14 -5.38
C ASP A 150 17.51 26.18 -6.04
N VAL A 151 16.43 26.76 -6.55
CA VAL A 151 15.26 26.10 -7.17
C VAL A 151 15.57 25.35 -8.48
N GLU A 152 16.76 25.52 -9.07
CA GLU A 152 17.07 25.02 -10.42
C GLU A 152 17.58 23.56 -10.45
N ASP A 153 18.09 23.00 -9.34
CA ASP A 153 18.70 21.65 -9.25
C ASP A 153 17.99 20.71 -8.26
N ASP A 154 16.75 21.04 -7.87
CA ASP A 154 16.05 20.36 -6.79
C ASP A 154 15.47 19.01 -7.26
N GLU A 155 16.29 17.97 -7.33
CA GLU A 155 15.82 16.60 -7.55
C GLU A 155 14.94 16.12 -6.38
N PRO A 156 13.86 15.38 -6.66
CA PRO A 156 12.91 15.03 -5.62
C PRO A 156 13.58 14.10 -4.59
N LEU A 157 13.55 14.50 -3.33
CA LEU A 157 13.98 13.63 -2.23
C LEU A 157 13.09 12.39 -2.17
N VAL A 158 13.67 11.24 -1.82
CA VAL A 158 12.91 10.01 -1.62
C VAL A 158 12.03 10.21 -0.39
N ALA A 159 10.71 10.03 -0.55
CA ALA A 159 9.77 10.17 0.56
C ALA A 159 8.83 8.98 0.68
N ARG A 160 8.47 8.63 1.92
CA ARG A 160 7.66 7.45 2.26
C ARG A 160 6.58 7.79 3.28
N LEU A 161 5.51 7.00 3.29
CA LEU A 161 4.36 7.21 4.17
C LEU A 161 4.24 6.11 5.22
N GLY A 162 4.20 6.50 6.50
CA GLY A 162 3.92 5.62 7.61
C GLY A 162 2.56 5.91 8.23
N PHE A 163 1.63 4.96 8.14
CA PHE A 163 0.32 5.09 8.78
C PHE A 163 -0.20 3.72 9.21
N ASP A 164 -0.57 3.57 10.48
CA ASP A 164 -1.28 2.39 10.97
C ASP A 164 -2.54 2.81 11.72
N PRO A 165 -3.73 2.74 11.09
CA PRO A 165 -4.99 3.15 11.69
C PRO A 165 -5.42 2.27 12.88
N THR A 166 -4.77 1.12 13.09
CA THR A 166 -5.06 0.25 14.24
C THR A 166 -4.31 0.68 15.50
N VAL A 167 -3.24 1.46 15.34
CA VAL A 167 -2.38 1.95 16.43
C VAL A 167 -2.63 3.43 16.71
N SER A 168 -2.68 4.27 15.67
CA SER A 168 -2.81 5.72 15.80
C SER A 168 -3.70 6.31 14.70
N ALA A 169 -4.35 7.44 15.00
CA ALA A 169 -5.03 8.24 13.98
C ALA A 169 -4.05 9.10 13.16
N HIS A 170 -2.82 9.25 13.64
CA HIS A 170 -1.80 10.11 13.05
C HIS A 170 -0.91 9.33 12.08
N PHE A 171 -0.51 10.00 11.00
CA PHE A 171 0.42 9.48 10.01
C PHE A 171 1.75 10.23 10.10
N HIS A 172 2.78 9.60 9.54
CA HIS A 172 4.13 10.14 9.44
C HIS A 172 4.58 10.16 7.99
N VAL A 173 5.34 11.18 7.61
CA VAL A 173 6.02 11.23 6.30
C VAL A 173 7.51 11.31 6.55
N PHE A 174 8.24 10.40 5.91
CA PHE A 174 9.69 10.30 5.99
C PHE A 174 10.26 10.88 4.71
N GLU A 175 10.96 12.00 4.78
CA GLU A 175 11.70 12.58 3.66
C GLU A 175 13.21 12.32 3.90
N PHE A 176 13.82 11.51 3.04
CA PHE A 176 15.21 11.14 3.17
C PHE A 176 16.12 12.20 2.54
N VAL A 177 17.07 12.69 3.32
CA VAL A 177 18.06 13.67 2.91
C VAL A 177 19.32 12.94 2.47
N GLU A 178 19.74 13.17 1.23
CA GLU A 178 20.98 12.60 0.68
C GLU A 178 22.13 13.62 0.76
N ASN A 179 23.36 13.12 0.91
CA ASN A 179 24.57 13.94 0.79
C ASN A 179 25.04 14.03 -0.68
N ASP A 180 26.14 14.75 -0.91
CA ASP A 180 26.77 14.92 -2.24
C ASP A 180 27.15 13.60 -2.94
N TYR A 181 27.21 12.49 -2.21
CA TYR A 181 27.50 11.16 -2.74
C TYR A 181 26.23 10.37 -3.07
N GLY A 182 25.04 10.90 -2.81
CA GLY A 182 23.76 10.22 -2.98
C GLY A 182 23.47 9.17 -1.89
N THR A 183 24.16 9.24 -0.74
CA THR A 183 23.91 8.34 0.40
C THR A 183 23.08 9.03 1.46
N VAL A 184 22.28 8.25 2.20
CA VAL A 184 21.33 8.79 3.18
C VAL A 184 22.09 9.45 4.34
N ALA A 185 22.03 10.78 4.40
CA ALA A 185 22.61 11.59 5.46
C ALA A 185 21.69 11.65 6.69
N GLY A 186 20.38 11.63 6.48
CA GLY A 186 19.39 11.67 7.54
C GLY A 186 17.97 11.57 7.00
N VAL A 187 17.02 11.77 7.89
CA VAL A 187 15.59 11.76 7.56
C VAL A 187 14.89 12.89 8.28
N GLU A 188 14.04 13.60 7.55
CA GLU A 188 13.06 14.51 8.09
C GLU A 188 11.76 13.74 8.29
N ILE A 189 11.25 13.73 9.51
CA ILE A 189 10.03 13.01 9.85
C ILE A 189 8.94 14.00 10.21
N TYR A 190 7.92 14.09 9.36
CA TYR A 190 6.70 14.82 9.68
C TYR A 190 5.81 13.96 10.56
N SER A 191 5.28 14.51 11.65
CA SER A 191 4.20 13.90 12.41
C SER A 191 2.90 14.68 12.23
N SER A 192 1.83 14.00 11.84
CA SER A 192 0.50 14.62 11.77
C SER A 192 -0.15 14.84 13.14
N GLU A 193 0.51 14.43 14.23
CA GLU A 193 0.10 14.76 15.60
C GLU A 193 0.61 16.14 16.01
N THR A 194 1.87 16.44 15.72
CA THR A 194 2.51 17.71 16.07
C THR A 194 2.35 18.77 14.98
N GLY A 195 2.14 18.35 13.73
CA GLY A 195 2.11 19.22 12.56
C GLY A 195 3.49 19.79 12.21
N ALA A 196 4.57 19.14 12.65
CA ALA A 196 5.94 19.60 12.48
C ALA A 196 6.86 18.49 11.96
N TRP A 197 7.96 18.91 11.35
CA TRP A 197 9.08 18.05 10.95
C TRP A 197 10.13 17.98 12.06
N SER A 198 10.78 16.83 12.20
CA SER A 198 11.97 16.62 13.01
C SER A 198 13.05 15.92 12.20
N TYR A 199 14.24 16.50 12.18
CA TYR A 199 15.41 15.93 11.52
C TYR A 199 16.17 14.99 12.44
N GLU A 200 16.49 13.81 11.94
CA GLU A 200 17.40 12.87 12.60
C GLU A 200 18.53 12.43 11.65
N GLU A 201 19.75 12.39 12.18
CA GLU A 201 20.93 11.96 11.42
C GLU A 201 20.91 10.45 11.24
N SER A 202 21.19 10.00 10.01
CA SER A 202 21.15 8.59 9.64
C SER A 202 22.18 7.80 10.44
N GLN A 203 21.72 6.69 11.03
CA GLN A 203 22.60 5.71 11.68
C GLN A 203 22.91 4.51 10.77
N TRP A 204 22.46 4.54 9.51
CA TRP A 204 22.84 3.54 8.52
C TRP A 204 24.29 3.72 8.04
N ASN A 205 24.82 2.71 7.35
CA ASN A 205 26.16 2.76 6.78
C ASN A 205 26.26 3.93 5.77
N TYR A 206 27.46 4.51 5.64
CA TYR A 206 27.74 5.63 4.73
C TYR A 206 27.59 5.27 3.24
N GLU A 207 27.27 4.00 2.92
CA GLU A 207 27.07 3.45 1.57
C GLU A 207 25.58 3.14 1.28
N THR A 208 24.67 3.47 2.20
CA THR A 208 23.24 3.21 2.00
C THR A 208 22.65 4.17 0.96
N HIS A 209 22.26 3.61 -0.19
CA HIS A 209 21.62 4.32 -1.28
C HIS A 209 20.15 3.90 -1.43
N LEU A 210 19.28 4.87 -1.68
CA LEU A 210 17.85 4.64 -1.83
C LEU A 210 17.46 4.45 -3.30
N PHE A 211 16.44 3.64 -3.52
CA PHE A 211 15.79 3.51 -4.81
C PHE A 211 14.42 4.20 -4.75
N GLU A 212 14.21 5.27 -5.50
CA GLU A 212 12.98 6.10 -5.41
C GLU A 212 11.71 5.25 -5.53
N PHE A 213 11.69 4.30 -6.46
CA PHE A 213 10.51 3.45 -6.71
C PHE A 213 10.47 2.18 -5.86
N SER A 214 11.32 2.03 -4.83
CA SER A 214 11.25 0.83 -3.97
C SER A 214 9.96 0.79 -3.17
N PRO A 215 9.24 -0.35 -3.13
CA PRO A 215 8.10 -0.47 -2.24
C PRO A 215 8.53 -0.31 -0.78
N SER A 216 7.68 0.34 0.01
CA SER A 216 7.84 0.48 1.45
C SER A 216 6.73 -0.25 2.20
N VAL A 217 7.00 -0.66 3.44
CA VAL A 217 6.02 -1.29 4.33
C VAL A 217 6.16 -0.67 5.71
N PHE A 218 5.11 -0.02 6.17
CA PHE A 218 5.01 0.47 7.55
C PHE A 218 4.30 -0.56 8.43
N THR A 219 4.99 -1.09 9.44
CA THR A 219 4.44 -2.08 10.35
C THR A 219 5.15 -1.99 11.70
N ASN A 220 4.42 -2.22 12.80
CA ASN A 220 4.95 -2.16 14.17
C ASN A 220 5.68 -0.83 14.50
N GLY A 221 5.22 0.29 13.94
CA GLY A 221 5.84 1.61 14.15
C GLY A 221 7.16 1.83 13.40
N LEU A 222 7.55 0.89 12.53
CA LEU A 222 8.78 0.92 11.75
C LEU A 222 8.45 0.98 10.25
N LEU A 223 9.10 1.91 9.56
CA LEU A 223 9.10 1.97 8.09
C LEU A 223 10.19 1.05 7.56
N HIS A 224 9.83 0.06 6.76
CA HIS A 224 10.74 -0.87 6.10
C HIS A 224 10.79 -0.63 4.61
N PHE A 225 11.97 -0.75 4.00
CA PHE A 225 12.12 -0.70 2.55
C PHE A 225 13.48 -1.30 2.14
N THR A 226 13.68 -1.48 0.84
CA THR A 226 14.92 -2.05 0.28
C THR A 226 15.86 -0.96 -0.23
N THR A 227 17.15 -1.15 0.00
CA THR A 227 18.23 -0.31 -0.54
C THR A 227 18.67 -0.80 -1.93
N ILE A 228 19.53 -0.04 -2.61
CA ILE A 228 20.16 -0.48 -3.87
C ILE A 228 21.09 -1.70 -3.63
N GLN A 229 21.62 -1.84 -2.41
CA GLN A 229 22.47 -2.97 -1.99
C GLN A 229 21.66 -4.23 -1.65
N PHE A 230 20.34 -4.25 -1.91
CA PHE A 230 19.43 -5.36 -1.62
C PHE A 230 19.22 -5.64 -0.13
N GLU A 231 19.68 -4.76 0.75
CA GLU A 231 19.41 -4.86 2.18
C GLU A 231 18.00 -4.39 2.49
N VAL A 232 17.38 -4.98 3.50
CA VAL A 232 16.12 -4.47 4.06
C VAL A 232 16.50 -3.58 5.22
N VAL A 233 16.18 -2.29 5.12
CA VAL A 233 16.42 -1.33 6.20
C VAL A 233 15.11 -0.93 6.86
N ALA A 234 15.21 -0.51 8.12
CA ALA A 234 14.06 0.03 8.83
C ALA A 234 14.43 1.22 9.72
N VAL A 235 13.49 2.15 9.87
CA VAL A 235 13.57 3.31 10.77
C VAL A 235 12.24 3.52 11.49
N ASP A 236 12.27 3.89 12.78
CA ASP A 236 11.06 4.19 13.54
C ASP A 236 10.55 5.62 13.30
N VAL A 237 9.34 5.91 13.78
CA VAL A 237 8.69 7.21 13.62
C VAL A 237 9.38 8.37 14.35
N GLU A 238 10.29 8.10 15.28
CA GLU A 238 11.03 9.13 16.01
C GLU A 238 12.44 9.31 15.42
N GLY A 239 12.88 8.43 14.52
CA GLY A 239 14.25 8.39 14.01
C GLY A 239 15.27 7.93 15.05
N GLU A 240 14.85 7.22 16.11
CA GLU A 240 15.75 6.76 17.18
C GLU A 240 16.33 5.36 16.92
N SER A 241 15.54 4.48 16.29
CA SER A 241 15.91 3.09 16.02
C SER A 241 16.10 2.85 14.53
N TRP A 242 17.32 2.46 14.16
CA TRP A 242 17.72 2.19 12.78
C TRP A 242 18.19 0.74 12.67
N TRP A 243 17.67 0.04 11.68
CA TRP A 243 17.92 -1.38 11.47
C TRP A 243 18.44 -1.62 10.05
N VAL A 244 19.41 -2.52 9.94
CA VAL A 244 19.85 -3.10 8.67
C VAL A 244 19.71 -4.59 8.82
N LEU A 245 18.87 -5.18 7.97
CA LEU A 245 18.64 -6.60 7.89
C LEU A 245 19.30 -7.09 6.60
N PRO A 246 20.20 -8.09 6.67
CA PRO A 246 20.82 -8.64 5.48
C PRO A 246 19.75 -9.22 4.57
N ALA A 247 20.02 -9.16 3.26
CA ALA A 247 19.20 -9.82 2.27
C ALA A 247 19.14 -11.34 2.56
N PRO A 248 18.01 -12.01 2.28
CA PRO A 248 17.90 -13.45 2.48
C PRO A 248 18.81 -14.30 1.58
N GLU A 249 19.30 -13.74 0.47
CA GLU A 249 20.23 -14.36 -0.48
C GLU A 249 21.42 -13.41 -0.70
N ASP A 250 22.61 -13.97 -0.92
CA ASP A 250 23.83 -13.19 -1.14
C ASP A 250 23.72 -12.39 -2.45
N ALA A 251 23.99 -11.08 -2.40
CA ALA A 251 23.94 -10.19 -3.56
C ALA A 251 24.89 -10.61 -4.69
N ASP A 252 25.92 -11.40 -4.38
CA ASP A 252 26.89 -11.94 -5.33
C ASP A 252 26.31 -13.00 -6.30
N ASP A 253 25.14 -13.57 -6.00
CA ASP A 253 24.42 -14.51 -6.89
C ASP A 253 23.48 -13.77 -7.90
N VAL A 254 23.51 -12.43 -7.90
CA VAL A 254 22.77 -11.59 -8.84
C VAL A 254 23.65 -11.31 -10.07
N ASP A 255 23.41 -12.00 -11.20
CA ASP A 255 24.25 -11.85 -12.42
C ASP A 255 24.22 -10.44 -13.03
N ASP A 256 23.32 -9.55 -12.61
CA ASP A 256 23.26 -8.15 -13.07
C ASP A 256 22.51 -7.23 -12.08
N PRO A 257 23.17 -6.67 -11.06
CA PRO A 257 22.55 -5.77 -10.10
C PRO A 257 22.05 -4.45 -10.73
N TYR A 258 22.54 -4.07 -11.92
CA TYR A 258 22.16 -2.84 -12.60
C TYR A 258 20.84 -2.92 -13.38
N ASN A 259 20.28 -4.12 -13.55
CA ASN A 259 19.03 -4.35 -14.26
C ASN A 259 17.86 -4.71 -13.30
N TRP A 260 18.09 -4.59 -11.99
CA TRP A 260 17.07 -4.81 -10.97
C TRP A 260 16.35 -3.50 -10.64
N ASN A 261 15.07 -3.42 -11.00
CA ASN A 261 14.16 -2.44 -10.42
C ASN A 261 13.37 -3.16 -9.31
N PRO A 262 13.45 -2.76 -8.03
CA PRO A 262 12.52 -3.19 -6.99
C PRO A 262 11.07 -3.20 -7.49
N GLY A 263 10.42 -4.36 -7.36
CA GLY A 263 9.08 -4.61 -7.92
C GLY A 263 9.07 -5.23 -9.33
N PHE A 264 10.16 -5.18 -10.09
CA PHE A 264 10.31 -5.90 -11.36
C PHE A 264 10.99 -7.25 -11.15
N LEU A 265 10.25 -8.33 -11.42
CA LEU A 265 10.74 -9.70 -11.40
C LEU A 265 11.28 -10.05 -12.80
N ALA A 266 12.59 -10.21 -12.91
CA ALA A 266 13.27 -10.79 -14.08
C ALA A 266 13.62 -12.28 -13.91
N ARG A 267 13.36 -12.85 -12.73
CA ARG A 267 13.76 -14.20 -12.30
C ARG A 267 12.63 -14.91 -11.55
N ASP A 268 12.92 -16.12 -11.07
CA ASP A 268 12.08 -16.87 -10.16
C ASP A 268 11.78 -16.06 -8.90
N LEU A 269 10.59 -16.24 -8.35
CA LEU A 269 10.11 -15.52 -7.18
C LEU A 269 10.37 -16.35 -5.91
N SER A 270 11.27 -15.85 -5.06
CA SER A 270 11.48 -16.37 -3.71
C SER A 270 10.70 -15.53 -2.69
N ILE A 271 9.92 -16.18 -1.82
CA ILE A 271 9.10 -15.54 -0.79
C ILE A 271 9.69 -15.87 0.57
N TRP A 272 10.20 -14.84 1.21
CA TRP A 272 10.81 -14.91 2.53
C TRP A 272 9.93 -14.22 3.55
N VAL A 273 9.93 -14.73 4.78
CA VAL A 273 9.24 -14.12 5.91
C VAL A 273 10.26 -13.89 7.01
N LEU A 274 10.35 -12.66 7.49
CA LEU A 274 11.11 -12.32 8.68
C LEU A 274 10.29 -12.70 9.91
N GLU A 275 10.70 -13.75 10.62
CA GLU A 275 10.00 -14.19 11.84
C GLU A 275 10.56 -13.56 13.12
N ASP A 276 11.85 -13.21 13.14
CA ASP A 276 12.54 -12.63 14.29
C ASP A 276 13.60 -11.61 13.86
N TYR A 277 13.45 -10.36 14.33
CA TYR A 277 14.39 -9.27 14.08
C TYR A 277 15.71 -9.45 14.82
N ALA A 278 15.74 -10.18 15.94
CA ALA A 278 16.90 -10.25 16.82
C ALA A 278 17.99 -11.22 16.31
N VAL A 279 17.65 -12.11 15.37
CA VAL A 279 18.53 -13.16 14.87
C VAL A 279 18.54 -13.28 13.34
N ASP A 280 18.10 -12.23 12.64
CA ASP A 280 17.98 -12.21 11.17
C ASP A 280 17.24 -13.46 10.63
N GLY A 281 16.13 -13.80 11.29
CA GLY A 281 15.41 -15.06 11.12
C GLY A 281 14.57 -15.13 9.84
N TRP A 282 15.17 -14.86 8.68
CA TRP A 282 14.52 -15.02 7.38
C TRP A 282 14.23 -16.50 7.11
N VAL A 283 12.96 -16.81 6.86
CA VAL A 283 12.51 -18.17 6.52
C VAL A 283 11.95 -18.19 5.11
N LEU A 284 12.57 -18.98 4.23
CA LEU A 284 12.05 -19.22 2.89
C LEU A 284 10.73 -20.00 3.00
N LYS A 285 9.63 -19.37 2.61
CA LYS A 285 8.30 -20.01 2.60
C LYS A 285 8.00 -20.68 1.28
N ARG A 286 8.43 -20.09 0.16
CA ARG A 286 8.10 -20.56 -1.18
C ARG A 286 9.11 -20.08 -2.20
N GLN A 287 9.33 -20.90 -3.22
CA GLN A 287 9.99 -20.52 -4.45
C GLN A 287 9.07 -20.88 -5.63
N VAL A 288 8.92 -19.93 -6.57
CA VAL A 288 8.01 -20.08 -7.72
C VAL A 288 8.78 -19.72 -8.97
N THR A 289 8.80 -20.64 -9.93
CA THR A 289 9.53 -20.41 -11.18
C THR A 289 8.79 -19.45 -12.11
N VAL A 290 9.52 -18.68 -12.93
CA VAL A 290 8.91 -17.85 -13.98
C VAL A 290 7.99 -18.66 -14.89
N ARG A 291 8.37 -19.91 -15.19
CA ARG A 291 7.56 -20.83 -16.00
C ARG A 291 6.21 -21.13 -15.35
N GLN A 292 6.17 -21.29 -14.03
CA GLN A 292 4.91 -21.46 -13.30
C GLN A 292 4.08 -20.18 -13.33
N LEU A 293 4.69 -19.02 -13.11
CA LEU A 293 4.02 -17.71 -13.17
C LEU A 293 3.44 -17.40 -14.55
N THR A 294 3.93 -18.03 -15.61
CA THR A 294 3.50 -17.77 -16.99
C THR A 294 2.81 -18.91 -17.70
N GLU A 295 2.50 -20.00 -17.00
CA GLU A 295 1.91 -21.19 -17.63
C GLU A 295 0.62 -20.89 -18.43
N LYS A 296 -0.14 -19.85 -18.02
CA LYS A 296 -1.41 -19.46 -18.65
C LYS A 296 -1.29 -18.42 -19.76
N ILE A 297 -0.09 -17.95 -20.08
CA ILE A 297 0.18 -17.01 -21.17
C ILE A 297 1.20 -17.60 -22.14
N SER A 298 1.16 -17.22 -23.41
CA SER A 298 2.19 -17.65 -24.37
C SER A 298 3.55 -17.14 -23.92
N PRO A 299 4.63 -17.96 -23.91
CA PRO A 299 5.93 -17.56 -23.40
C PRO A 299 6.43 -16.34 -24.19
N PRO A 300 6.48 -15.15 -23.58
CA PRO A 300 6.95 -13.97 -24.27
C PRO A 300 8.48 -13.98 -24.30
N ASN A 301 9.07 -13.73 -25.46
CA ASN A 301 10.49 -13.45 -25.57
C ASN A 301 10.82 -12.19 -24.74
N GLY A 302 11.52 -12.35 -23.62
CA GLY A 302 12.01 -11.24 -22.79
C GLY A 302 11.01 -10.62 -21.82
N CYS A 303 10.33 -11.42 -20.99
CA CYS A 303 9.38 -10.89 -20.01
C CYS A 303 10.03 -10.09 -18.88
N TYR A 304 9.36 -8.99 -18.54
CA TYR A 304 9.41 -8.38 -17.23
C TYR A 304 8.04 -8.63 -16.57
N TYR A 305 8.02 -8.99 -15.28
CA TYR A 305 6.79 -8.98 -14.50
C TYR A 305 6.91 -7.90 -13.43
N LEU A 306 5.86 -7.10 -13.25
CA LEU A 306 5.81 -6.09 -12.20
C LEU A 306 4.96 -6.64 -11.04
N LEU A 307 5.60 -6.96 -9.92
CA LEU A 307 4.92 -7.26 -8.66
C LEU A 307 4.15 -6.00 -8.23
N ILE A 308 2.83 -6.14 -8.06
CA ILE A 308 1.97 -5.06 -7.56
C ILE A 308 1.84 -5.17 -6.05
N ALA A 309 1.44 -6.35 -5.56
CA ALA A 309 1.18 -6.57 -4.14
C ALA A 309 1.12 -8.05 -3.81
N ILE A 310 1.43 -8.37 -2.56
CA ILE A 310 0.93 -9.57 -1.91
C ILE A 310 -0.43 -9.20 -1.30
N HIS A 311 -1.48 -9.91 -1.66
CA HIS A 311 -2.81 -9.58 -1.16
C HIS A 311 -2.84 -9.78 0.37
N PRO A 312 -3.29 -8.79 1.17
CA PRO A 312 -3.19 -8.86 2.62
C PRO A 312 -4.05 -9.98 3.22
N ASP A 313 -5.24 -10.22 2.65
CA ASP A 313 -6.17 -11.20 3.20
C ASP A 313 -6.15 -12.58 2.55
N CYS A 314 -5.67 -12.72 1.30
CA CYS A 314 -5.55 -14.00 0.63
C CYS A 314 -4.10 -14.27 0.24
N ASN A 315 -3.69 -15.53 0.24
CA ASN A 315 -2.32 -15.94 -0.07
C ASN A 315 -2.06 -15.83 -1.57
N TRP A 316 -2.39 -14.68 -2.16
CA TRP A 316 -2.29 -14.39 -3.58
C TRP A 316 -1.23 -13.33 -3.82
N ILE A 317 -0.41 -13.55 -4.83
CA ILE A 317 0.57 -12.59 -5.30
C ILE A 317 0.04 -11.99 -6.59
N ILE A 318 -0.07 -10.68 -6.65
CA ILE A 318 -0.64 -9.94 -7.77
C ILE A 318 0.49 -9.29 -8.54
N TYR A 319 0.51 -9.51 -9.85
CA TYR A 319 1.56 -8.99 -10.73
C TYR A 319 1.03 -8.71 -12.13
N VAL A 320 1.71 -7.81 -12.84
CA VAL A 320 1.48 -7.56 -14.27
C VAL A 320 2.51 -8.35 -15.07
N SER A 321 2.08 -8.89 -16.21
CA SER A 321 2.86 -9.81 -17.02
C SER A 321 2.75 -9.55 -18.51
N GLY A 322 3.90 -9.59 -19.20
CA GLY A 322 3.99 -9.62 -20.66
C GLY A 322 3.76 -8.26 -21.34
N LEU A 323 3.94 -8.23 -22.67
CA LEU A 323 3.86 -7.01 -23.49
C LEU A 323 2.46 -6.37 -23.55
N GLU A 324 1.42 -7.14 -23.22
CA GLU A 324 0.04 -6.67 -23.18
C GLU A 324 -0.40 -6.23 -21.78
N SER A 325 0.54 -6.11 -20.83
CA SER A 325 0.27 -5.72 -19.44
C SER A 325 -0.89 -6.53 -18.83
N THR A 326 -0.79 -7.86 -18.87
CA THR A 326 -1.86 -8.72 -18.32
C THR A 326 -1.76 -8.79 -16.81
N LEU A 327 -2.86 -8.47 -16.12
CA LEU A 327 -2.97 -8.59 -14.67
C LEU A 327 -3.20 -10.06 -14.29
N MET A 328 -2.30 -10.58 -13.45
CA MET A 328 -2.22 -11.97 -13.04
C MET A 328 -2.28 -12.07 -11.51
N ALA A 329 -2.73 -13.22 -11.01
CA ALA A 329 -2.59 -13.59 -9.61
C ALA A 329 -2.06 -15.01 -9.47
N TYR A 330 -1.11 -15.22 -8.58
CA TYR A 330 -0.62 -16.54 -8.17
C TYR A 330 -1.18 -16.90 -6.80
N ASP A 331 -2.00 -17.95 -6.75
CA ASP A 331 -2.56 -18.52 -5.52
C ASP A 331 -1.54 -19.46 -4.86
N MET A 332 -0.94 -19.04 -3.74
CA MET A 332 0.06 -19.81 -3.01
C MET A 332 -0.52 -21.01 -2.24
N ASP A 333 -1.83 -21.03 -1.97
CA ASP A 333 -2.51 -22.15 -1.30
C ASP A 333 -2.74 -23.30 -2.28
N ARG A 334 -3.10 -22.97 -3.52
CA ARG A 334 -3.42 -23.94 -4.58
C ARG A 334 -2.27 -24.22 -5.53
N ASN A 335 -1.25 -23.38 -5.51
CA ASN A 335 -0.17 -23.38 -6.50
C ASN A 335 -0.71 -23.21 -7.93
N GLU A 336 -1.65 -22.28 -8.11
CA GLU A 336 -2.31 -22.01 -9.39
C GLU A 336 -2.16 -20.54 -9.78
N VAL A 337 -1.95 -20.29 -11.08
CA VAL A 337 -1.98 -18.93 -11.64
C VAL A 337 -3.36 -18.62 -12.18
N HIS A 338 -3.81 -17.38 -12.06
CA HIS A 338 -5.09 -16.89 -12.56
C HIS A 338 -4.87 -15.64 -13.41
N VAL A 339 -5.48 -15.60 -14.59
CA VAL A 339 -5.58 -14.37 -15.40
C VAL A 339 -6.77 -13.58 -14.86
N ILE A 340 -6.52 -12.35 -14.39
CA ILE A 340 -7.59 -11.48 -13.87
C ILE A 340 -8.19 -10.66 -15.01
N GLN A 341 -7.37 -9.86 -15.68
CA GLN A 341 -7.79 -9.02 -16.81
C GLN A 341 -6.59 -8.56 -17.66
N ASN A 342 -6.85 -8.15 -18.89
CA ASN A 342 -5.84 -7.54 -19.77
C ASN A 342 -5.95 -6.01 -19.63
N LEU A 343 -4.86 -5.34 -19.26
CA LEU A 343 -4.83 -3.88 -19.09
C LEU A 343 -4.57 -3.15 -20.44
N GLY A 344 -4.20 -3.89 -21.48
CA GLY A 344 -3.88 -3.40 -22.81
C GLY A 344 -2.40 -3.06 -22.97
N SER A 345 -2.00 -2.70 -24.20
CA SER A 345 -0.60 -2.40 -24.56
C SER A 345 -0.06 -1.08 -23.99
N ARG A 346 -0.67 -0.55 -22.93
CA ARG A 346 -0.15 0.63 -22.23
C ARG A 346 0.96 0.12 -21.32
N GLY A 347 2.18 0.59 -21.55
CA GLY A 347 3.32 0.23 -20.71
C GLY A 347 3.05 0.72 -19.30
N VAL A 348 2.76 -0.19 -18.38
CA VAL A 348 2.57 0.13 -16.97
C VAL A 348 3.95 0.36 -16.37
N MET A 349 4.28 1.61 -16.05
CA MET A 349 5.58 1.96 -15.47
C MET A 349 5.60 1.78 -13.95
N SER A 350 4.49 2.08 -13.28
CA SER A 350 4.35 1.86 -11.83
C SER A 350 2.89 1.56 -11.45
N CYS A 351 2.75 0.72 -10.42
CA CYS A 351 1.48 0.34 -9.82
C CYS A 351 1.55 0.54 -8.31
N ILE A 352 0.57 1.26 -7.74
CA ILE A 352 0.50 1.46 -6.31
C ILE A 352 -0.77 0.78 -5.76
N PRO A 353 -0.63 -0.33 -5.00
CA PRO A 353 -1.79 -1.02 -4.44
C PRO A 353 -2.53 -0.14 -3.43
N TYR A 354 -3.86 -0.29 -3.36
CA TYR A 354 -4.69 0.55 -2.51
C TYR A 354 -5.76 -0.24 -1.77
N VAL A 355 -5.73 -0.11 -0.45
CA VAL A 355 -6.77 -0.55 0.48
C VAL A 355 -7.50 0.70 0.96
N PRO A 356 -8.78 0.93 0.63
CA PRO A 356 -9.47 2.15 1.03
C PRO A 356 -9.57 2.24 2.55
N SER A 357 -9.39 3.43 3.11
CA SER A 357 -9.64 3.71 4.52
C SER A 357 -10.82 4.67 4.66
N TYR A 358 -11.86 4.24 5.38
CA TYR A 358 -13.03 5.07 5.68
C TYR A 358 -13.00 5.61 7.12
N ALA A 359 -11.87 5.45 7.82
CA ALA A 359 -11.65 6.07 9.11
C ALA A 359 -11.50 7.59 8.92
N LYS A 360 -11.99 8.37 9.89
CA LYS A 360 -11.80 9.83 9.92
C LYS A 360 -10.38 10.11 10.44
N SER A 361 -9.37 10.02 9.58
CA SER A 361 -7.95 10.15 9.98
C SER A 361 -7.34 11.52 9.64
N LEU A 362 -7.82 12.19 8.60
CA LEU A 362 -7.33 13.52 8.21
C LEU A 362 -8.28 14.57 8.77
N THR A 363 -8.05 15.01 10.00
CA THR A 363 -8.72 16.20 10.54
C THR A 363 -7.94 17.43 10.12
N ASP A 364 -8.64 18.40 9.54
CA ASP A 364 -8.09 19.73 9.29
C ASP A 364 -7.54 20.30 10.60
N GLY A 365 -6.22 20.50 10.67
CA GLY A 365 -5.64 21.40 11.65
C GLY A 365 -6.23 22.78 11.40
N HIS A 366 -6.91 23.33 12.41
CA HIS A 366 -7.58 24.61 12.36
C HIS A 366 -6.66 25.79 12.06
#